data_AF-A0A0R2SCE8-F1
#
_entry.id   AF-A0A0R2SCE8-F1
#
_cell.length_a   1.000
_cell.length_b   1.000
_cell.length_c   1.000
_cell.angle_alpha   90.00
_cell.angle_beta   90.00
_cell.angle_gamma   90.00
#
_symmetry.space_group_name_H-M   'P 1'
#
loop_
_entity.id
_entity.type
_entity.pdbx_description
1 polymer ?
#
loop_
_entity_poly.entity_id
_entity_poly.type
_entity_poly.pdbx_seq_one_letter_code
_entity_poly.pdbx_strand_id
1 'polypeptide(L)'
;MSNSIYSFLLFKALYAPKAAFARLVAEDPAPLRILFRYSLWLLLLPPLFSFVGASQFGWRLGATEPLFMENEALALISIGYFCILFFGLVTTALISRWMADTYIPMGQMPRLADTLR
;
A
#
# COMPACT_ATOMS: atom_id res chain seq x y z
N MET A 1 -16.88 -4.37 19.18
CA MET A 1 -17.14 -5.09 17.92
C MET A 1 -17.57 -4.09 16.85
N SER A 2 -16.74 -3.85 15.83
CA SER A 2 -17.12 -3.08 14.63
C SER A 2 -16.19 -3.46 13.47
N ASN A 3 -16.34 -4.69 12.96
CA ASN A 3 -15.52 -5.18 11.83
C ASN A 3 -16.26 -5.16 10.48
N SER A 4 -17.57 -4.85 10.46
CA SER A 4 -18.38 -4.94 9.23
C SER A 4 -18.41 -3.64 8.40
N ILE A 5 -18.02 -2.49 8.96
CA ILE A 5 -18.29 -1.17 8.35
C ILE A 5 -17.16 -0.72 7.39
N TYR A 6 -15.92 -1.19 7.59
CA TYR A 6 -14.77 -0.80 6.77
C TYR A 6 -14.80 -1.39 5.36
N SER A 7 -15.54 -2.49 5.14
CA SER A 7 -15.59 -3.17 3.84
C SER A 7 -16.23 -2.33 2.73
N PHE A 8 -17.12 -1.39 3.09
CA PHE A 8 -17.83 -0.55 2.10
C PHE A 8 -17.24 0.85 1.93
N LEU A 9 -16.21 1.27 2.67
CA LEU A 9 -15.62 2.60 2.51
C LEU A 9 -14.98 2.78 1.14
N LEU A 10 -14.31 1.75 0.62
CA LEU A 10 -13.69 1.80 -0.70
C LEU A 10 -14.75 1.99 -1.81
N PHE A 11 -15.83 1.23 -1.74
CA PHE A 11 -16.95 1.35 -2.67
C PHE A 11 -17.71 2.68 -2.50
N LYS A 12 -17.87 3.14 -1.26
CA LYS A 12 -18.48 4.43 -0.96
C LYS A 12 -17.61 5.60 -1.40
N ALA A 13 -16.29 5.46 -1.45
CA ALA A 13 -15.39 6.46 -2.01
C ALA A 13 -15.62 6.66 -3.52
N LEU A 14 -16.03 5.61 -4.25
CA LEU A 14 -16.37 5.69 -5.67
C LEU A 14 -17.69 6.44 -5.93
N TYR A 15 -18.74 6.19 -5.14
CA TYR A 15 -20.08 6.75 -5.40
C TYR A 15 -20.45 7.97 -4.54
N ALA A 16 -19.83 8.13 -3.36
CA ALA A 16 -20.07 9.22 -2.41
C ALA A 16 -18.75 9.73 -1.78
N PRO A 17 -17.83 10.28 -2.60
CA PRO A 17 -16.45 10.60 -2.19
C PRO A 17 -16.41 11.59 -1.02
N LYS A 18 -17.17 12.68 -1.06
CA LYS A 18 -17.16 13.70 0.01
C LYS A 18 -17.47 13.10 1.39
N ALA A 19 -18.49 12.25 1.47
CA ALA A 19 -18.88 11.59 2.71
C ALA A 19 -17.85 10.55 3.19
N ALA A 20 -17.18 9.87 2.25
CA ALA A 20 -16.11 8.92 2.56
C ALA A 20 -14.86 9.63 3.09
N PHE A 21 -14.43 10.72 2.45
CA PHE A 21 -13.27 11.51 2.88
C PHE A 21 -13.53 12.25 4.19
N ALA A 22 -14.73 12.80 4.42
CA ALA A 22 -15.08 13.40 5.70
C ALA A 22 -14.96 12.40 6.87
N ARG A 23 -15.33 11.14 6.66
CA ARG A 23 -15.11 10.06 7.64
C ARG A 23 -13.63 9.71 7.80
N LEU A 24 -12.88 9.62 6.70
CA LEU A 24 -11.44 9.32 6.75
C LEU A 24 -10.67 10.37 7.55
N VAL A 25 -11.02 11.65 7.43
CA VAL A 25 -10.40 12.74 8.21
C VAL A 25 -10.77 12.65 9.70
N ALA A 26 -11.97 12.19 10.03
CA ALA A 26 -12.40 12.02 11.42
C ALA A 26 -11.71 10.84 12.12
N GLU A 27 -11.11 9.92 11.35
CA GLU A 27 -10.44 8.74 11.86
C GLU A 27 -8.93 9.00 11.98
N ASP A 28 -8.35 8.85 13.17
CA ASP A 28 -6.90 8.95 13.41
C ASP A 28 -6.29 7.58 13.77
N PRO A 29 -6.15 6.67 12.79
CA PRO A 29 -5.49 5.40 13.02
C PRO A 29 -3.98 5.59 13.16
N ALA A 30 -3.40 5.00 14.21
CA ALA A 30 -1.96 4.90 14.34
C ALA A 30 -1.33 4.34 13.04
N PRO A 31 -0.34 4.99 12.42
CA PRO A 31 0.24 4.59 11.14
C PRO A 31 0.73 3.14 11.11
N LEU A 32 1.32 2.67 12.23
CA LEU A 32 1.76 1.29 12.40
C LEU A 32 0.59 0.29 12.29
N ARG A 33 -0.60 0.66 12.80
CA ARG A 33 -1.79 -0.19 12.73
C ARG A 33 -2.25 -0.42 11.29
N ILE A 34 -2.11 0.58 10.41
CA ILE A 34 -2.44 0.44 8.99
C ILE A 34 -1.39 -0.44 8.29
N LEU A 35 -0.11 -0.17 8.56
CA LEU A 35 1.02 -0.92 8.02
C LEU A 35 0.90 -2.42 8.31
N PHE A 36 0.74 -2.81 9.58
CA PHE A 36 0.68 -4.21 9.98
C PHE A 36 -0.64 -4.90 9.59
N ARG A 37 -1.74 -4.17 9.40
CA ARG A 37 -3.03 -4.79 9.10
C ARG A 37 -3.23 -5.13 7.63
N TYR A 38 -2.82 -4.25 6.72
CA TYR A 38 -3.07 -4.45 5.28
C TYR A 38 -1.81 -4.31 4.43
N SER A 39 -1.02 -3.26 4.66
CA SER A 39 0.12 -2.95 3.79
C SER A 39 1.19 -4.03 3.84
N LEU A 40 1.49 -4.59 5.01
CA LEU A 40 2.50 -5.64 5.16
C LEU A 40 2.15 -6.89 4.35
N TRP A 41 0.89 -7.33 4.39
CA TRP A 41 0.44 -8.48 3.61
C TRP A 41 0.52 -8.20 2.11
N LEU A 42 0.05 -7.04 1.66
CA LEU A 42 0.16 -6.63 0.26
C LEU A 42 1.62 -6.53 -0.21
N LEU A 43 2.53 -6.12 0.67
CA LEU A 43 3.94 -5.97 0.37
C LEU A 43 4.68 -7.31 0.34
N LEU A 44 4.23 -8.29 1.12
CA LEU A 44 4.80 -9.64 1.17
C LEU A 44 4.32 -10.54 0.03
N LEU A 45 3.15 -10.27 -0.55
CA LEU A 45 2.60 -11.10 -1.64
C LEU A 45 3.55 -11.20 -2.85
N PRO A 46 4.04 -10.09 -3.44
CA PRO A 46 4.93 -10.17 -4.60
C PRO A 46 6.23 -10.95 -4.37
N PRO A 47 7.03 -10.72 -3.30
CA PRO A 47 8.26 -11.48 -3.08
C PRO A 47 7.99 -12.95 -2.79
N LEU A 48 6.92 -13.30 -2.06
CA LEU A 48 6.54 -14.69 -1.82
C LEU A 48 6.14 -15.40 -3.11
N PHE A 49 5.31 -14.77 -3.94
CA PHE A 49 4.88 -15.35 -5.21
C PHE A 49 6.02 -15.44 -6.23
N SER A 50 6.95 -14.48 -6.21
CA SER A 50 8.17 -14.57 -7.02
C SER A 50 8.99 -15.79 -6.60
N PHE A 51 9.25 -15.98 -5.30
CA PHE A 51 10.01 -17.12 -4.79
C PHE A 51 9.36 -18.47 -5.08
N VAL A 52 8.08 -18.63 -4.70
CA VAL A 52 7.33 -19.88 -4.88
C VAL A 52 7.11 -20.18 -6.36
N GLY A 53 6.76 -19.15 -7.15
CA GLY A 53 6.58 -19.27 -8.59
C GLY A 53 7.86 -19.74 -9.28
N ALA A 54 8.99 -19.11 -8.94
CA ALA A 54 10.28 -19.44 -9.53
C ALA A 54 10.80 -20.82 -9.13
N SER A 55 10.61 -21.21 -7.87
CA SER A 55 11.08 -22.51 -7.37
C SER A 55 10.26 -23.68 -7.88
N GLN A 56 8.93 -23.53 -8.02
CA GLN A 56 8.05 -24.63 -8.41
C GLN A 56 7.82 -24.73 -9.92
N PHE A 57 7.67 -23.60 -10.61
CA PHE A 57 7.31 -23.58 -12.03
C PHE A 57 8.47 -23.20 -12.95
N GLY A 58 9.53 -22.58 -12.41
CA GLY A 58 10.65 -22.08 -13.18
C GLY A 58 10.30 -20.82 -13.98
N TRP A 59 11.32 -20.06 -14.38
CA TRP A 59 11.16 -18.85 -15.18
C TRP A 59 11.10 -19.19 -16.66
N ARG A 60 9.96 -18.88 -17.29
CA ARG A 60 9.76 -19.07 -18.73
C ARG A 60 10.09 -17.77 -19.48
N LEU A 61 11.37 -17.54 -19.72
CA LEU A 61 11.88 -16.35 -20.42
C LEU A 61 11.84 -16.49 -21.95
N GLY A 62 10.82 -17.17 -22.49
CA GLY A 62 10.69 -17.46 -23.92
C GLY A 62 11.44 -18.71 -24.42
N ALA A 63 12.09 -19.46 -23.52
CA ALA A 63 12.67 -20.76 -23.82
C ALA A 63 11.63 -21.90 -23.74
N THR A 64 11.88 -22.99 -24.45
CA THR A 64 11.03 -24.19 -24.45
C THR A 64 10.96 -24.84 -23.07
N GLU A 65 12.09 -24.84 -22.34
CA GLU A 65 12.21 -25.40 -20.99
C GLU A 65 12.23 -24.29 -19.92
N PRO A 66 11.60 -24.50 -18.75
CA PRO A 66 11.63 -23.53 -17.65
C PRO A 66 13.03 -23.43 -17.03
N LEU A 67 13.51 -22.21 -16.79
CA LEU A 67 14.77 -21.99 -16.11
C LEU A 67 14.55 -22.04 -14.59
N PHE A 68 15.21 -22.99 -13.92
CA PHE A 68 15.26 -23.05 -12.47
C PHE A 68 16.57 -22.43 -11.99
N MET A 69 16.47 -21.45 -11.09
CA MET A 69 17.62 -20.85 -10.43
C MET A 69 17.88 -21.51 -9.09
N GLU A 70 19.12 -21.36 -8.62
CA GLU A 70 19.48 -21.77 -7.27
C GLU A 70 18.66 -21.01 -6.21
N ASN A 71 18.27 -21.72 -5.15
CA ASN A 71 17.42 -21.17 -4.08
C ASN A 71 18.03 -19.92 -3.42
N GLU A 72 19.36 -19.83 -3.34
CA GLU A 72 20.05 -18.66 -2.80
C GLU A 72 19.82 -17.41 -3.66
N ALA A 73 19.92 -17.55 -4.98
CA ALA A 73 19.65 -16.46 -5.92
C ALA A 73 18.16 -16.05 -5.87
N LEU A 74 17.25 -17.01 -5.80
CA LEU A 74 15.81 -16.74 -5.66
C LEU A 74 15.48 -16.01 -4.36
N ALA A 75 16.11 -16.40 -3.25
CA ALA A 75 15.95 -15.74 -1.97
C ALA A 75 16.48 -14.30 -2.02
N LEU A 76 17.65 -14.08 -2.62
CA LEU A 76 18.23 -12.75 -2.80
C LEU A 76 17.31 -11.83 -3.61
N ILE A 77 16.78 -12.32 -4.73
CA ILE A 77 15.84 -11.57 -5.57
C ILE A 77 14.57 -11.23 -4.77
N SER A 78 14.03 -12.19 -4.04
CA SER A 78 12.77 -12.01 -3.28
C SER A 78 12.95 -11.02 -2.12
N ILE A 79 14.07 -11.10 -1.39
CA ILE A 79 14.41 -10.13 -0.34
C ILE A 79 14.63 -8.74 -0.95
N GLY A 80 15.36 -8.65 -2.07
CA GLY A 80 15.56 -7.39 -2.79
C GLY A 80 14.23 -6.76 -3.22
N TYR A 81 13.31 -7.58 -3.74
CA TYR A 81 11.97 -7.15 -4.13
C TYR A 81 11.19 -6.59 -2.94
N PHE A 82 11.20 -7.29 -1.80
CA PHE A 82 10.59 -6.81 -0.57
C PHE A 82 11.18 -5.46 -0.12
N CYS A 83 12.51 -5.33 -0.12
CA CYS A 83 13.20 -4.10 0.29
C CYS A 83 12.83 -2.91 -0.61
N ILE A 84 12.78 -3.09 -1.93
CA ILE A 84 12.41 -2.03 -2.88
C ILE A 84 10.95 -1.61 -2.67
N LEU A 85 10.03 -2.57 -2.51
CA LEU A 85 8.63 -2.27 -2.24
C LEU A 85 8.47 -1.52 -0.92
N PHE A 86 9.13 -1.98 0.14
CA PHE A 86 9.08 -1.35 1.46
C PHE A 86 9.61 0.09 1.38
N PHE A 87 10.75 0.28 0.73
CA PHE A 87 11.34 1.58 0.50
C PHE A 87 10.39 2.51 -0.28
N GLY A 88 9.76 1.99 -1.34
CA GLY A 88 8.75 2.72 -2.11
C GLY A 88 7.58 3.17 -1.24
N LEU A 89 7.01 2.25 -0.45
CA LEU A 89 5.88 2.56 0.44
C LEU A 89 6.24 3.65 1.46
N VAL A 90 7.38 3.54 2.13
CA VAL A 90 7.83 4.52 3.14
C VAL A 90 8.11 5.87 2.48
N THR A 91 8.81 5.87 1.35
CA THR A 91 9.15 7.11 0.63
C THR A 91 7.90 7.82 0.14
N THR A 92 6.93 7.10 -0.43
CA THR A 92 5.63 7.68 -0.83
C THR A 92 4.91 8.28 0.38
N ALA A 93 4.85 7.58 1.51
CA ALA A 93 4.20 8.11 2.71
C ALA A 93 4.85 9.41 3.23
N LEU A 94 6.19 9.46 3.23
CA LEU A 94 6.94 10.66 3.65
C LEU A 94 6.72 11.83 2.69
N ILE A 95 6.78 11.58 1.37
CA ILE A 95 6.52 12.60 0.36
C ILE A 95 5.08 13.11 0.45
N SER A 96 4.10 12.22 0.63
CA SER A 96 2.69 12.61 0.81
C SER A 96 2.49 13.51 2.02
N ARG A 97 3.15 13.21 3.15
CA ARG A 97 3.12 14.06 4.34
C ARG A 97 3.76 15.42 4.07
N TRP A 98 4.94 15.42 3.46
CA TRP A 98 5.64 16.66 3.10
C TRP A 98 4.80 17.54 2.15
N MET A 99 4.11 16.94 1.18
CA MET A 99 3.18 17.65 0.30
C MET A 99 1.99 18.23 1.06
N ALA A 100 1.42 17.49 2.01
CA ALA A 100 0.33 17.99 2.84
C ALA A 100 0.76 19.25 3.63
N ASP A 101 1.95 19.23 4.22
CA ASP A 101 2.49 20.37 4.98
C ASP A 101 2.81 21.57 4.07
N THR A 102 3.20 21.32 2.82
CA THR A 102 3.57 22.38 1.85
C THR A 102 2.35 23.06 1.23
N TYR A 103 1.35 22.28 0.81
CA TYR A 103 0.20 22.79 0.06
C TYR A 103 -1.00 23.16 0.93
N ILE A 104 -1.04 22.72 2.19
CA ILE A 104 -2.08 23.09 3.16
C ILE A 104 -1.46 24.08 4.16
N PRO A 105 -1.48 25.40 3.89
CA PRO A 105 -0.95 26.37 4.83
C PRO A 105 -1.71 26.32 6.15
N MET A 106 -0.97 26.41 7.26
CA MET A 106 -1.35 26.25 8.68
C MET A 106 -2.49 27.16 9.20
N GLY A 107 -3.19 27.89 8.32
CA GLY A 107 -4.29 28.80 8.63
C GLY A 107 -5.52 28.71 7.70
N GLN A 108 -5.59 27.76 6.76
CA GLN A 108 -6.72 27.64 5.82
C GLN A 108 -7.65 26.43 6.08
N MET A 109 -7.30 25.52 7.00
CA MET A 109 -8.16 24.39 7.39
C MET A 109 -9.61 24.78 7.80
N PRO A 110 -9.85 25.90 8.52
CA PRO A 110 -11.22 26.29 8.86
C PRO A 110 -12.04 26.73 7.64
N ARG A 111 -11.41 27.36 6.64
CA ARG A 111 -12.09 27.99 5.50
C ARG A 111 -12.54 27.01 4.42
N LEU A 112 -11.85 25.87 4.30
CA LEU A 112 -12.19 24.81 3.34
C LEU A 112 -13.32 23.90 3.83
N ALA A 113 -13.56 23.84 5.14
CA ALA A 113 -14.68 23.09 5.72
C ALA A 113 -16.04 23.79 5.46
N ASP A 114 -16.04 25.12 5.37
CA ASP A 114 -17.25 25.92 5.12
C ASP A 114 -17.64 25.98 3.64
N THR A 115 -16.70 25.80 2.71
CA THR A 115 -16.94 25.81 1.25
C THR A 115 -17.38 24.45 0.69
N LEU A 116 -17.34 23.39 1.50
CA LEU A 116 -17.75 22.03 1.13
C LEU A 116 -19.09 21.59 1.76
N ARG A 117 -19.78 22.46 2.50
CA ARG A 117 -21.16 22.27 2.96
C ARG A 117 -22.17 22.60 1.87
#